data_AF-A0A965JW35-F1
#
_entry.id   AF-A0A965JW35-F1
#
_cell.length_a   1.000
_cell.length_b   1.000
_cell.length_c   1.000
_cell.angle_alpha   90.00
_cell.angle_beta   90.00
_cell.angle_gamma   90.00
#
_symmetry.space_group_name_H-M   'P 1'
#
loop_
_entity.id
_entity.type
_entity.pdbx_description
1 polymer ?
#
loop_
_entity_poly.entity_id
_entity_poly.type
_entity_poly.pdbx_seq_one_letter_code
_entity_poly.pdbx_strand_id
1 'polypeptide(L)'
;MTELNPSRIAHQIEQVIDRLEDLTHSLADTAYQSAIAEASFKSAYAQARLRHRAASKEKLTEALLSDLADDECEEIRLQYLIASAKHSAARDALRATQSQLDGLRTLSAGVRSVS
;
A
#
# COMPACT_ATOMS: atom_id res chain seq x y z
N MET A 1 -0.20 -39.96 -1.57
CA MET A 1 -0.35 -39.14 -0.36
C MET A 1 1.00 -38.50 -0.09
N THR A 2 1.11 -37.18 -0.25
CA THR A 2 2.36 -36.47 0.05
C THR A 2 2.57 -36.52 1.55
N GLU A 3 3.57 -37.25 2.02
CA GLU A 3 3.89 -37.31 3.46
C GLU A 3 4.14 -35.90 4.00
N LEU A 4 3.40 -35.52 5.03
CA LEU A 4 3.60 -34.27 5.75
C LEU A 4 4.90 -34.37 6.53
N ASN A 5 5.98 -33.82 5.98
CA ASN A 5 7.29 -33.82 6.62
C ASN A 5 7.41 -32.64 7.63
N PRO A 6 7.57 -32.90 8.94
CA PRO A 6 7.68 -31.85 9.96
C PRO A 6 8.80 -30.85 9.70
N SER A 7 9.97 -31.29 9.20
CA SER A 7 11.10 -30.39 8.96
C SER A 7 10.84 -29.43 7.80
N ARG A 8 10.09 -29.89 6.78
CA ARG A 8 9.68 -29.04 5.67
C ARG A 8 8.69 -27.96 6.12
N ILE A 9 7.75 -28.30 7.02
CA ILE A 9 6.79 -27.35 7.58
C ILE A 9 7.53 -26.31 8.43
N ALA A 10 8.48 -26.74 9.27
CA ALA A 10 9.30 -25.83 10.08
C ALA A 10 10.08 -24.84 9.20
N HIS A 11 10.75 -25.33 8.15
CA HIS A 11 11.48 -24.46 7.22
C HIS A 11 10.56 -23.46 6.49
N GLN A 12 9.36 -23.88 6.08
CA GLN A 12 8.38 -22.97 5.47
C GLN A 12 7.87 -21.92 6.45
N ILE A 13 7.73 -22.25 7.74
CA ILE A 13 7.37 -21.28 8.78
C ILE A 13 8.46 -20.21 8.91
N GLU A 14 9.74 -20.60 8.96
CA GLU A 14 10.87 -19.66 9.02
C GLU A 14 10.87 -18.71 7.81
N GLN A 15 10.76 -19.24 6.59
CA GLN A 15 10.68 -18.41 5.37
C GLN A 15 9.51 -17.42 5.39
N VAL A 16 8.36 -17.82 5.93
CA VAL A 16 7.19 -16.93 6.04
C VAL A 16 7.40 -15.87 7.12
N ILE A 17 8.10 -16.18 8.21
CA ILE A 17 8.47 -15.21 9.26
C ILE A 17 9.42 -14.16 8.68
N ASP A 18 10.50 -14.57 8.01
CA ASP A 18 11.46 -13.65 7.37
C ASP A 18 10.73 -12.70 6.42
N ARG A 19 9.82 -13.25 5.61
CA ARG A 19 8.99 -12.46 4.69
C ARG A 19 8.03 -11.50 5.41
N LEU A 20 7.48 -11.87 6.56
CA LEU A 20 6.65 -10.97 7.37
C LEU A 20 7.46 -9.81 7.94
N GLU A 21 8.70 -10.06 8.36
CA GLU A 21 9.60 -9.00 8.82
C GLU A 21 9.92 -8.02 7.69
N ASP A 22 10.29 -8.51 6.51
CA ASP A 22 10.53 -7.68 5.32
C ASP A 22 9.30 -6.84 4.95
N LEU A 23 8.11 -7.47 4.92
CA LEU A 23 6.86 -6.79 4.60
C LEU A 23 6.48 -5.73 5.64
N THR A 24 6.81 -5.95 6.91
CA THR A 24 6.53 -4.99 7.98
C THR A 24 7.39 -3.73 7.82
N HIS A 25 8.68 -3.88 7.50
CA HIS A 25 9.57 -2.76 7.19
C HIS A 25 9.10 -2.01 5.94
N SER A 26 8.82 -2.75 4.86
CA SER A 26 8.31 -2.18 3.60
C SER A 26 6.97 -1.46 3.77
N LEU A 27 6.11 -1.92 4.68
CA LEU A 27 4.84 -1.27 4.97
C LEU A 27 5.01 0.12 5.57
N ALA A 28 5.98 0.29 6.49
CA ALA A 28 6.28 1.59 7.08
C ALA A 28 6.76 2.59 6.03
N ASP A 29 7.69 2.15 5.16
CA ASP A 29 8.23 2.98 4.09
C ASP A 29 7.13 3.37 3.09
N THR A 30 6.34 2.40 2.61
CA THR A 30 5.25 2.68 1.66
C THR A 30 4.16 3.56 2.26
N ALA A 31 3.87 3.43 3.56
CA ALA A 31 2.94 4.32 4.27
C ALA A 31 3.45 5.76 4.29
N TYR A 32 4.73 5.95 4.63
CA TYR A 32 5.37 7.27 4.65
C TYR A 32 5.38 7.91 3.26
N GLN A 33 5.77 7.15 2.22
CA GLN A 33 5.77 7.64 0.84
C GLN A 33 4.35 7.99 0.36
N SER A 34 3.35 7.18 0.70
CA SER A 34 1.95 7.49 0.39
C SER A 34 1.49 8.80 1.05
N ALA A 35 1.84 9.00 2.33
CA ALA A 35 1.48 10.22 3.07
C ALA A 35 2.15 11.47 2.48
N ILE A 36 3.42 11.39 2.11
CA ILE A 36 4.12 12.49 1.43
C ILE A 36 3.44 12.80 0.10
N ALA A 37 3.24 11.79 -0.75
CA ALA A 37 2.68 12.00 -2.08
C ALA A 37 1.26 12.60 -2.01
N GLU A 38 0.45 12.15 -1.04
CA GLU A 38 -0.87 12.73 -0.78
C GLU A 38 -0.79 14.20 -0.35
N ALA A 39 0.11 14.54 0.59
CA ALA A 39 0.29 15.90 1.04
C ALA A 39 0.78 16.82 -0.08
N SER A 40 1.74 16.35 -0.89
CA SER A 40 2.26 17.05 -2.06
C SER A 40 1.16 17.31 -3.09
N PHE A 41 0.36 16.30 -3.43
CA PHE A 41 -0.76 16.46 -4.37
C PHE A 41 -1.79 17.47 -3.83
N LYS A 42 -2.26 17.31 -2.59
CA LYS A 42 -3.27 18.21 -2.01
C LYS A 42 -2.78 19.66 -1.95
N SER A 43 -1.51 19.87 -1.62
CA SER A 43 -0.91 21.21 -1.58
C SER A 43 -0.84 21.82 -2.99
N ALA A 44 -0.28 21.08 -3.95
CA ALA A 44 -0.17 21.53 -5.34
C ALA A 44 -1.53 21.85 -5.96
N TYR A 45 -2.52 20.97 -5.74
CA TYR A 45 -3.88 21.13 -6.23
C TYR A 45 -4.56 22.37 -5.64
N ALA A 46 -4.44 22.59 -4.33
CA ALA A 46 -4.96 23.80 -3.69
C ALA A 46 -4.29 25.07 -4.23
N GLN A 47 -2.97 25.04 -4.44
CA GLN A 47 -2.21 26.16 -5.01
C GLN A 47 -2.60 26.43 -6.47
N ALA A 48 -2.79 25.41 -7.30
CA ALA A 48 -3.28 25.53 -8.67
C ALA A 48 -4.64 26.26 -8.71
N ARG A 49 -5.59 25.83 -7.87
CA ARG A 49 -6.91 26.49 -7.76
C ARG A 49 -6.80 27.95 -7.35
N LEU A 50 -5.95 28.28 -6.37
CA LEU A 50 -5.74 29.65 -5.94
C LEU A 50 -5.10 30.50 -7.06
N ARG A 51 -4.12 29.95 -7.79
CA ARG A 51 -3.47 30.63 -8.92
C ARG A 51 -4.45 30.92 -10.05
N HIS A 52 -5.25 29.94 -10.48
CA HIS A 52 -6.26 30.15 -11.51
C HIS A 52 -7.33 31.17 -11.08
N ARG A 53 -7.75 31.13 -9.81
CA ARG A 53 -8.70 32.12 -9.27
C ARG A 53 -8.11 33.53 -9.27
N ALA A 54 -6.84 33.68 -8.91
CA ALA A 54 -6.16 34.98 -8.88
C ALA A 54 -5.82 35.52 -10.29
N ALA A 55 -5.54 34.65 -11.24
CA ALA A 55 -5.18 35.01 -12.62
C ALA A 55 -6.41 35.35 -13.49
N SER A 56 -7.58 34.79 -13.15
CA SER A 56 -8.81 35.04 -13.91
C SER A 56 -9.37 36.44 -13.63
N LYS A 57 -9.76 37.14 -14.70
CA LYS A 57 -10.51 38.41 -14.62
C LYS A 57 -12.00 38.20 -14.40
N GLU A 58 -12.47 36.98 -14.62
CA GLU A 58 -13.88 36.58 -14.51
C GLU A 58 -14.07 35.57 -13.38
N LYS A 59 -15.31 35.51 -12.86
CA LYS A 59 -15.65 34.55 -11.80
C LYS A 59 -15.70 33.14 -12.40
N LEU A 60 -14.69 32.34 -12.09
CA LEU A 60 -14.65 30.93 -12.48
C LEU A 60 -15.65 30.11 -11.65
N THR A 61 -16.26 29.10 -12.27
CA THR A 61 -17.05 28.10 -11.57
C THR A 61 -16.13 27.14 -10.81
N GLU A 62 -16.64 26.50 -9.76
CA GLU A 62 -15.86 25.50 -9.02
C GLU A 62 -15.52 24.26 -9.86
N ALA A 63 -16.37 23.91 -10.84
CA ALA A 63 -16.10 22.83 -11.78
C ALA A 63 -14.88 23.17 -12.66
N LEU A 64 -14.89 24.34 -13.31
CA LEU A 64 -13.78 24.77 -14.18
C LEU A 64 -12.47 24.93 -13.41
N LEU A 65 -12.52 25.42 -12.15
CA LEU A 65 -11.33 25.47 -11.30
C LEU A 65 -10.78 24.08 -10.96
N SER A 66 -11.66 23.09 -10.80
CA SER A 66 -11.27 21.72 -10.50
C SER A 66 -10.64 21.06 -11.73
N ASP A 67 -11.23 21.25 -12.91
CA ASP A 67 -10.71 20.74 -14.19
C ASP A 67 -9.32 21.29 -14.48
N LEU A 68 -9.12 22.60 -14.33
CA LEU A 68 -7.82 23.26 -14.54
C LEU A 68 -6.76 22.76 -13.56
N ALA A 69 -7.13 22.61 -12.28
CA ALA A 69 -6.20 22.11 -11.27
C ALA A 69 -5.89 20.61 -11.45
N ASP A 70 -6.83 19.82 -11.95
CA ASP A 70 -6.62 18.42 -12.29
C ASP A 70 -5.65 18.27 -13.46
N ASP A 71 -5.81 19.09 -14.51
CA ASP A 71 -4.91 19.15 -15.67
C ASP A 71 -3.48 19.56 -15.23
N GLU A 72 -3.35 20.62 -14.44
CA GLU A 72 -2.03 21.09 -13.97
C GLU A 72 -1.33 20.09 -13.04
N CYS A 73 -2.11 19.34 -12.23
CA CYS A 73 -1.55 18.45 -11.21
C CYS A 73 -1.53 16.97 -11.61
N GLU A 74 -1.76 16.63 -12.89
CA GLU A 74 -1.92 15.25 -13.36
C GLU A 74 -0.75 14.34 -12.95
N GLU A 75 0.49 14.78 -13.18
CA GLU A 75 1.69 14.00 -12.85
C GLU A 75 1.82 13.73 -11.34
N ILE A 76 1.57 14.75 -10.51
CA ILE A 76 1.66 14.62 -9.05
C ILE A 76 0.51 13.73 -8.54
N ARG A 77 -0.67 13.84 -9.15
CA ARG A 77 -1.82 12.97 -8.87
C ARG A 77 -1.48 11.51 -9.19
N LEU A 78 -0.84 11.25 -10.33
CA LEU A 78 -0.40 9.90 -10.70
C LEU A 78 0.61 9.33 -9.68
N GLN A 79 1.58 10.13 -9.24
CA GLN A 79 2.54 9.71 -8.21
C GLN A 79 1.85 9.34 -6.89
N TYR A 80 0.89 10.16 -6.45
CA TYR A 80 0.05 9.85 -5.29
C TYR A 80 -0.70 8.52 -5.46
N LEU A 81 -1.36 8.30 -6.60
CA LEU A 81 -2.10 7.08 -6.87
C LEU A 81 -1.20 5.84 -6.85
N ILE A 82 -0.01 5.92 -7.44
CA ILE A 82 0.97 4.84 -7.42
C ILE A 82 1.43 4.54 -5.98
N ALA A 83 1.75 5.57 -5.20
CA ALA A 83 2.19 5.41 -3.81
C ALA A 83 1.08 4.79 -2.94
N SER A 84 -0.16 5.24 -3.10
CA SER A 84 -1.34 4.70 -2.41
C SER A 84 -1.61 3.24 -2.78
N ALA A 85 -1.49 2.90 -4.07
CA ALA A 85 -1.63 1.53 -4.55
C ALA A 85 -0.53 0.61 -3.98
N LYS A 86 0.73 1.06 -3.94
CA LYS A 86 1.84 0.32 -3.32
C LYS A 86 1.60 0.06 -1.84
N HIS A 87 1.16 1.07 -1.10
CA HIS A 87 0.84 0.92 0.33
C HIS A 87 -0.29 -0.10 0.55
N SER A 88 -1.36 -0.02 -0.26
CA SER A 88 -2.49 -0.96 -0.19
C SER A 88 -2.04 -2.39 -0.51
N ALA A 89 -1.25 -2.57 -1.56
CA ALA A 89 -0.68 -3.87 -1.93
C ALA A 89 0.21 -4.46 -0.83
N ALA A 90 1.04 -3.64 -0.17
CA ALA A 90 1.86 -4.07 0.95
C ALA A 90 1.00 -4.56 2.14
N ARG A 91 -0.10 -3.86 2.45
CA ARG A 91 -1.04 -4.28 3.50
C ARG A 91 -1.71 -5.62 3.19
N ASP A 92 -2.15 -5.80 1.95
CA ASP A 92 -2.82 -7.04 1.54
C ASP A 92 -1.83 -8.21 1.49
N ALA A 93 -0.60 -7.97 1.05
CA ALA A 93 0.48 -8.96 1.11
C ALA A 93 0.82 -9.37 2.54
N LEU A 94 0.86 -8.43 3.49
CA LEU A 94 1.08 -8.72 4.90
C LEU A 94 -0.02 -9.63 5.46
N ARG A 95 -1.30 -9.27 5.22
CA ARG A 95 -2.45 -10.07 5.67
C ARG A 95 -2.47 -11.47 5.08
N ALA A 96 -2.18 -11.61 3.78
CA ALA A 96 -2.10 -12.91 3.12
C ALA A 96 -0.99 -13.78 3.71
N THR A 97 0.17 -13.18 3.98
CA THR A 97 1.33 -13.89 4.56
C THR A 97 1.07 -14.29 6.02
N GLN A 98 0.37 -13.46 6.80
CA GLN A 98 -0.09 -13.82 8.15
C GLN A 98 -1.04 -15.02 8.12
N SER A 99 -2.01 -15.01 7.21
CA SER A 99 -2.92 -16.15 7.04
C SER A 99 -2.19 -17.43 6.63
N GLN A 100 -1.14 -17.32 5.79
CA GLN A 100 -0.28 -18.45 5.45
C GLN A 100 0.47 -19.00 6.67
N LEU A 101 1.02 -18.12 7.52
CA LEU A 101 1.70 -18.53 8.75
C LEU A 101 0.75 -19.28 9.69
N ASP A 102 -0.46 -18.78 9.87
CA ASP A 102 -1.46 -19.43 10.72
C ASP A 102 -1.85 -20.80 10.17
N GLY A 103 -2.03 -20.93 8.84
CA GLY A 103 -2.26 -22.22 8.20
C GLY A 103 -1.12 -23.22 8.42
N LEU A 104 0.13 -22.78 8.29
CA LEU A 104 1.31 -23.62 8.57
C LEU A 104 1.43 -24.01 10.04
N ARG A 105 1.08 -23.12 10.97
CA ARG A 105 1.03 -23.41 12.41
C ARG A 105 -0.03 -24.45 12.75
N THR A 106 -1.21 -24.35 12.15
CA THR A 106 -2.28 -25.36 12.29
C THR A 106 -1.83 -26.71 11.73
N LEU A 107 -1.20 -26.74 10.55
CA LEU A 107 -0.65 -27.97 9.97
C LEU A 107 0.43 -28.58 10.86
N SER A 108 1.37 -27.77 11.36
CA SER A 108 2.43 -28.21 12.28
C SER A 108 1.86 -28.83 13.55
N ALA A 109 0.83 -28.21 14.13
CA ALA A 109 0.13 -28.75 15.30
C ALA A 109 -0.57 -30.08 15.00
N GLY A 110 -1.24 -30.19 13.84
CA GLY A 110 -1.88 -31.43 13.39
C GLY A 110 -0.88 -32.58 13.23
N VAL A 111 0.29 -32.32 12.63
CA VAL A 111 1.35 -33.33 12.48
C VAL A 111 1.87 -33.81 13.85
N ARG A 112 2.07 -32.90 14.81
CA ARG A 112 2.47 -33.26 16.18
C ARG A 112 1.43 -34.04 16.97
N SER A 113 0.14 -33.85 16.69
CA SER A 113 -0.93 -34.59 17.38
C SER A 113 -1.12 -36.02 16.88
N VAL A 114 -0.58 -36.35 15.71
CA VAL A 114 -0.73 -37.65 15.05
C VAL A 114 0.57 -38.48 15.10
N SER A 115 1.72 -37.83 15.33
CA SER A 115 3.00 -38.50 15.67
C SER A 115 3.08 -38.83 17.16
#